data_AF-A0AAW2CZZ3-F1
#
_entry.id   AF-A0AAW2CZZ3-F1
#
_cell.length_a   1.000
_cell.length_b   1.000
_cell.length_c   1.000
_cell.angle_alpha   90.00
_cell.angle_beta   90.00
_cell.angle_gamma   90.00
#
_symmetry.space_group_name_H-M   'P 1'
#
loop_
_entity.id
_entity.type
_entity.pdbx_description
1 polymer ?
#
loop_
_entity_poly.entity_id
_entity_poly.type
_entity_poly.pdbx_seq_one_letter_code
_entity_poly.pdbx_strand_id
1 'polypeptide(L)'
;MNKCFPQSEIPEWFRHQSTGPSLSIQLPSNFSNASTWIGLVLCASFSVHEHPTITSDNLDSNISHHLVCHLEAEKGSLESPLLYQITEENFTWLNIQGFIWLYYIPRGSLSDFF
;
A
#
# COMPACT_ATOMS: atom_id res chain seq x y z
N MET A 1 -2.73 -7.26 -7.86
CA MET A 1 -1.35 -7.22 -8.41
C MET A 1 -0.60 -6.11 -7.68
N ASN A 2 0.63 -6.35 -7.20
CA ASN A 2 1.42 -5.32 -6.53
C ASN A 2 2.73 -5.00 -7.26
N LYS A 3 3.23 -3.77 -7.09
CA LYS A 3 4.50 -3.27 -7.65
C LYS A 3 5.17 -2.31 -6.67
N CYS A 4 6.49 -2.29 -6.65
CA CYS A 4 7.27 -1.34 -5.88
C CYS A 4 8.14 -0.48 -6.79
N PHE A 5 8.36 0.77 -6.41
CA PHE A 5 9.22 1.71 -7.13
C PHE A 5 10.11 2.48 -6.16
N PRO A 6 11.38 2.74 -6.51
CA PRO A 6 12.28 3.56 -5.72
C PRO A 6 11.87 5.03 -5.84
N GLN A 7 10.91 5.46 -5.06
CA GLN A 7 10.53 6.86 -4.83
C GLN A 7 9.77 6.95 -3.51
N SER A 8 9.83 8.09 -2.83
CA SER A 8 9.13 8.32 -1.54
C SER A 8 7.95 9.27 -1.64
N GLU A 9 7.63 9.75 -2.84
CA GLU A 9 6.49 10.64 -3.05
C GLU A 9 5.33 9.88 -3.70
N ILE A 10 4.14 10.07 -3.15
CA ILE A 10 2.89 9.56 -3.76
C ILE A 10 2.61 10.43 -4.99
N PRO A 11 2.40 9.85 -6.17
CA PRO A 11 2.12 10.63 -7.38
C PRO A 11 0.88 11.53 -7.22
N GLU A 12 0.96 12.76 -7.74
CA GLU A 12 -0.11 13.77 -7.59
C GLU A 12 -1.47 13.35 -8.19
N TRP A 13 -1.48 12.40 -9.13
CA TRP A 13 -2.71 11.89 -9.73
C TRP A 13 -3.54 11.02 -8.77
N PHE A 14 -2.99 10.61 -7.61
CA PHE A 14 -3.78 10.07 -6.51
C PHE A 14 -4.61 11.19 -5.88
N ARG A 15 -5.92 11.16 -6.14
CA ARG A 15 -6.85 12.21 -5.68
C ARG A 15 -7.08 12.23 -4.17
N HIS A 16 -6.86 11.10 -3.52
CA HIS A 16 -7.04 10.95 -2.09
C HIS A 16 -5.72 10.50 -1.47
N GLN A 17 -5.16 11.33 -0.60
CA GLN A 17 -3.88 11.11 0.05
C GLN A 17 -4.01 11.47 1.53
N SER A 18 -3.23 10.81 2.38
CA SER A 18 -3.18 11.07 3.82
C SER A 18 -1.75 10.88 4.30
N THR A 19 -1.34 11.65 5.30
CA THR A 19 -0.12 11.41 6.06
C THR A 19 -0.46 10.51 7.24
N GLY A 20 0.09 9.30 7.26
CA GLY A 20 -0.11 8.34 8.34
C GLY A 20 -0.45 6.92 7.85
N PRO A 21 -0.75 6.00 8.78
CA PRO A 21 -0.95 4.58 8.46
C PRO A 21 -2.36 4.28 7.90
N SER A 22 -3.26 5.25 7.86
CA SER A 22 -4.64 5.06 7.43
C SER A 22 -5.17 6.21 6.57
N LEU A 23 -6.11 5.87 5.70
CA LEU A 23 -6.84 6.77 4.81
C LEU A 23 -8.27 6.25 4.68
N SER A 24 -9.24 7.14 4.80
CA SER A 24 -10.64 6.86 4.49
C SER A 24 -11.05 7.70 3.29
N ILE A 25 -11.78 7.09 2.35
CA ILE A 25 -12.33 7.79 1.18
C ILE A 25 -13.83 7.57 1.14
N GLN A 26 -14.56 8.62 0.75
CA GLN A 26 -15.95 8.44 0.36
C GLN A 26 -16.00 8.07 -1.11
N LEU A 27 -16.66 6.96 -1.40
CA LEU A 27 -16.85 6.54 -2.78
C LEU A 27 -18.05 7.30 -3.35
N PRO A 28 -17.89 7.92 -4.53
CA PRO A 28 -18.98 8.58 -5.22
C PRO A 28 -20.24 7.69 -5.28
N SER A 29 -21.41 8.27 -5.04
CA SER A 29 -22.69 7.55 -4.96
C SER A 29 -23.08 6.80 -6.24
N ASN A 30 -22.43 7.10 -7.37
CA ASN A 30 -22.58 6.39 -8.63
C ASN A 30 -21.63 5.17 -8.77
N PHE A 31 -20.84 4.80 -7.75
CA PHE A 31 -19.90 3.67 -7.81
C PHE A 31 -20.57 2.33 -8.13
N SER A 32 -21.80 2.12 -7.63
CA SER A 32 -22.61 0.92 -7.87
C SER A 32 -23.15 0.85 -9.30
N ASN A 33 -23.46 2.01 -9.91
CA ASN A 33 -24.00 2.12 -11.28
C ASN A 33 -22.94 2.36 -12.36
N ALA A 34 -21.68 2.64 -11.99
CA ALA A 34 -20.62 2.97 -12.93
C ALA A 34 -20.04 1.69 -13.58
N SER A 35 -20.49 1.39 -14.79
CA SER A 35 -19.89 0.37 -15.66
C SER A 35 -18.46 0.70 -16.14
N THR A 36 -17.89 1.85 -15.75
CA THR A 36 -16.64 2.37 -16.31
C THR A 36 -15.39 2.15 -15.46
N TRP A 37 -15.52 1.86 -14.15
CA TRP A 37 -14.34 1.61 -13.31
C TRP A 37 -14.01 0.13 -13.24
N ILE A 38 -12.71 -0.18 -13.29
CA ILE A 38 -12.20 -1.54 -13.37
C ILE A 38 -11.61 -2.03 -12.05
N GLY A 39 -11.35 -1.12 -11.10
CA GLY A 39 -10.78 -1.43 -9.80
C GLY A 39 -10.29 -0.19 -9.04
N LEU A 40 -9.63 -0.43 -7.90
CA LEU A 40 -8.96 0.56 -7.06
C LEU A 40 -7.45 0.34 -7.11
N VAL A 41 -6.67 1.42 -6.98
CA VAL A 41 -5.22 1.36 -6.75
C VAL A 41 -4.93 1.99 -5.40
N LEU A 42 -4.26 1.25 -4.54
CA LEU A 42 -3.66 1.74 -3.30
C LEU A 42 -2.21 2.10 -3.57
N CYS A 43 -1.76 3.20 -2.98
CA CYS A 43 -0.36 3.61 -2.95
C CYS A 43 0.03 3.94 -1.52
N ALA A 44 1.05 3.27 -1.00
CA ALA A 44 1.65 3.59 0.28
C ALA A 44 3.12 3.97 0.05
N SER A 45 3.55 5.10 0.61
CA SER A 45 4.94 5.52 0.60
C SER A 45 5.60 5.21 1.93
N PHE A 46 6.81 4.67 1.87
CA PHE A 46 7.61 4.35 3.03
C PHE A 46 8.97 5.03 2.91
N SER A 47 9.39 5.72 3.95
CA SER A 47 10.73 6.29 4.09
C SER A 47 11.18 6.16 5.54
N VAL A 48 12.48 6.08 5.75
CA VAL A 48 13.08 6.08 7.09
C VAL A 48 13.76 7.43 7.29
N HIS A 49 13.36 8.15 8.35
CA HIS A 49 13.83 9.52 8.61
C HIS A 49 15.18 9.57 9.36
N GLU A 50 15.52 8.50 10.08
CA GLU A 50 16.77 8.38 10.81
C GLU A 50 17.63 7.34 10.13
N HIS A 51 18.90 7.67 9.86
CA HIS A 51 19.89 6.64 9.52
C HIS A 51 19.82 5.60 10.62
N PRO A 52 19.35 4.39 10.32
CA PRO A 52 19.40 3.40 11.34
C PRO A 52 20.90 3.15 11.54
N THR A 53 21.39 3.24 12.77
CA THR A 53 22.57 2.48 13.19
C THR A 53 22.23 0.98 13.09
N ILE A 54 21.78 0.52 11.93
CA ILE A 54 21.85 -0.87 11.52
C ILE A 54 23.30 -1.02 11.09
N THR A 55 24.15 -1.30 12.06
CA THR A 55 25.26 -2.19 11.78
C THR A 55 24.66 -3.43 11.12
N SER A 56 25.27 -3.86 10.02
CA SER A 56 24.97 -5.11 9.30
C SER A 56 24.74 -6.33 10.22
N ASP A 57 25.17 -6.23 11.48
CA ASP A 57 25.13 -7.26 12.52
C ASP A 57 23.77 -7.44 13.22
N ASN A 58 22.80 -6.53 13.07
CA ASN A 58 21.43 -6.71 13.58
C ASN A 58 20.47 -7.34 12.55
N LEU A 59 20.96 -7.63 11.35
CA LEU A 59 20.25 -8.43 10.37
C LEU A 59 20.37 -9.90 10.79
N ASP A 60 19.59 -10.30 11.78
CA ASP A 60 19.20 -11.70 11.85
C ASP A 60 18.35 -11.93 10.60
N SER A 61 19.00 -12.44 9.54
CA SER A 61 18.48 -12.66 8.17
C SER A 61 17.21 -13.53 8.09
N ASN A 62 16.63 -13.86 9.24
CA ASN A 62 15.47 -14.71 9.44
C ASN A 62 14.17 -13.90 9.72
N ILE A 63 14.25 -12.60 9.97
CA ILE A 63 13.07 -11.76 10.24
C ILE A 63 12.52 -11.22 8.92
N SER A 64 11.41 -11.79 8.46
CA SER A 64 10.71 -11.30 7.27
C SER A 64 9.85 -10.08 7.61
N HIS A 65 10.16 -8.93 7.01
CA HIS A 65 9.36 -7.73 7.15
C HIS A 65 8.16 -7.74 6.20
N HIS A 66 6.96 -7.51 6.73
CA HIS A 66 5.73 -7.52 5.97
C HIS A 66 5.00 -6.19 6.10
N LEU A 67 4.47 -5.70 4.97
CA LEU A 67 3.44 -4.68 4.93
C LEU A 67 2.08 -5.38 5.01
N VAL A 68 1.25 -4.90 5.92
CA VAL A 68 -0.12 -5.37 6.10
C VAL A 68 -1.04 -4.18 5.87
N CYS A 69 -1.96 -4.32 4.92
CA CYS A 69 -2.98 -3.31 4.66
C CYS A 69 -4.36 -3.92 4.84
N HIS A 70 -5.14 -3.31 5.73
CA HIS A 70 -6.53 -3.64 5.97
C HIS A 70 -7.41 -2.74 5.10
N LEU A 71 -8.34 -3.34 4.36
CA LEU A 71 -9.34 -2.62 3.59
C LEU A 71 -10.71 -2.86 4.21
N GLU A 72 -11.34 -1.78 4.64
CA GLU A 72 -12.65 -1.79 5.29
C GLU A 72 -13.59 -0.86 4.53
N ALA A 73 -14.83 -1.31 4.36
CA ALA A 73 -15.95 -0.55 3.83
C ALA A 73 -17.12 -0.62 4.81
N GLU A 74 -18.10 0.29 4.67
CA GLU A 74 -19.27 0.34 5.56
C GLU A 74 -20.05 -0.98 5.57
N LYS A 75 -20.11 -1.67 4.43
CA LYS A 75 -20.82 -2.96 4.29
C LYS A 75 -19.98 -4.19 4.68
N GLY A 76 -18.69 -4.02 4.99
CA GLY A 76 -17.79 -5.13 5.35
C GLY A 76 -16.32 -4.85 5.04
N SER A 77 -15.45 -5.78 5.39
CA SER A 77 -14.00 -5.71 5.12
C SER A 77 -13.54 -6.87 4.24
N LEU A 78 -12.37 -6.70 3.61
CA LEU A 78 -11.74 -7.81 2.88
C LEU A 78 -11.46 -8.96 3.83
N GLU A 79 -11.89 -10.18 3.47
CA GLU A 79 -11.74 -11.37 4.33
C GLU A 79 -10.29 -11.65 4.75
N SER A 80 -9.33 -11.20 3.93
CA SER A 80 -7.90 -11.32 4.22
C SER A 80 -7.20 -9.98 3.97
N PRO A 81 -6.27 -9.54 4.85
CA PRO A 81 -5.51 -8.34 4.63
C PRO A 81 -4.61 -8.46 3.39
N LEU A 82 -4.32 -7.32 2.77
CA LEU A 82 -3.35 -7.25 1.70
C LEU A 82 -1.95 -7.37 2.32
N LEU A 83 -1.29 -8.50 2.08
CA LEU A 83 0.04 -8.80 2.57
C LEU A 83 1.09 -8.59 1.48
N TYR A 84 2.17 -7.91 1.83
CA TYR A 84 3.35 -7.77 0.98
C TYR A 84 4.62 -7.97 1.78
N GLN A 85 5.44 -8.96 1.41
CA GLN A 85 6.75 -9.18 2.00
C GLN A 85 7.75 -8.20 1.37
N ILE A 86 8.44 -7.43 2.20
CA ILE A 86 9.50 -6.53 1.76
C ILE A 86 10.68 -7.37 1.25
N THR A 87 11.18 -7.04 0.06
CA THR A 87 12.35 -7.66 -0.54
C THR A 87 13.64 -6.93 -0.13
N GLU A 88 14.80 -7.58 -0.29
CA GLU A 88 16.12 -6.95 -0.11
C GLU A 88 16.29 -5.69 -0.97
N GLU A 89 15.73 -5.68 -2.18
CA GLU A 89 15.76 -4.53 -3.09
C GLU A 89 14.97 -3.34 -2.50
N ASN A 90 13.75 -3.57 -2.02
CA ASN A 90 12.97 -2.52 -1.37
C ASN A 90 13.62 -2.03 -0.08
N PHE A 91 14.24 -2.93 0.67
CA PHE A 91 14.98 -2.57 1.88
C PHE A 91 16.17 -1.68 1.55
N THR A 92 16.88 -1.97 0.45
CA THR A 92 17.93 -1.10 -0.07
C THR A 92 17.36 0.28 -0.42
N TRP A 93 16.20 0.36 -1.07
CA TRP A 93 15.54 1.63 -1.39
C TRP A 93 15.11 2.40 -0.14
N LEU A 94 14.56 1.72 0.88
CA LEU A 94 14.20 2.33 2.17
C LEU A 94 15.36 3.10 2.81
N ASN A 95 16.56 2.54 2.74
CA ASN A 95 17.76 3.12 3.35
C ASN A 95 18.33 4.32 2.56
N ILE A 96 17.98 4.47 1.28
CA ILE A 96 18.50 5.53 0.42
C ILE A 96 17.51 6.69 0.34
N GLN A 97 16.26 6.40 0.01
CA GLN A 97 15.27 7.44 -0.31
C GLN A 97 13.82 7.01 -0.05
N GLY A 98 13.56 5.78 0.37
CA GLY A 98 12.22 5.23 0.45
C GLY A 98 11.74 4.52 -0.83
N PHE A 99 10.55 3.92 -0.74
CA PHE A 99 9.86 3.31 -1.88
C PHE A 99 8.35 3.48 -1.76
N ILE A 100 7.66 3.42 -2.90
CA ILE A 100 6.21 3.27 -2.93
C ILE A 100 5.82 1.82 -3.19
N TRP A 101 4.75 1.39 -2.54
CA TRP A 101 4.06 0.14 -2.82
C TRP A 101 2.72 0.44 -3.46
N LEU A 102 2.53 -0.05 -4.69
CA LEU A 102 1.26 0.00 -5.41
C LEU A 102 0.56 -1.35 -5.30
N TYR A 103 -0.74 -1.33 -5.00
CA TYR A 103 -1.58 -2.50 -5.03
C TYR A 103 -2.86 -2.23 -5.82
N TYR A 104 -3.05 -2.95 -6.93
CA TYR A 104 -4.29 -2.91 -7.70
C TYR A 104 -5.26 -3.98 -7.22
N ILE A 105 -6.46 -3.53 -6.85
CA ILE A 105 -7.62 -4.33 -6.46
C ILE A 105 -8.64 -4.28 -7.60
N PRO A 106 -8.84 -5.37 -8.35
CA PRO A 106 -9.89 -5.43 -9.37
C PRO A 106 -11.27 -5.21 -8.76
N ARG A 107 -12.19 -4.61 -9.53
CA ARG A 107 -13.59 -4.42 -9.12
C ARG A 107 -14.26 -5.73 -8.72
N GLY A 108 -13.95 -6.83 -9.42
CA GLY A 108 -14.48 -8.15 -9.07
C GLY A 108 -14.07 -8.66 -7.69
N SER A 109 -12.96 -8.17 -7.13
CA SER A 109 -12.52 -8.46 -5.75
C SER A 109 -13.19 -7.56 -4.71
N LEU A 110 -14.02 -6.61 -5.16
CA LEU A 110 -14.71 -5.64 -4.32
C LEU A 110 -16.24 -5.80 -4.36
N SER A 111 -16.74 -6.84 -5.03
CA SER A 111 -18.18 -7.06 -5.24
C SER A 111 -18.97 -7.12 -3.94
N ASP A 112 -18.34 -7.58 -2.86
CA ASP A 112 -19.00 -7.77 -1.58
C ASP A 112 -19.09 -6.45 -0.77
N PHE A 113 -18.40 -5.39 -1.22
CA PHE A 113 -18.37 -4.08 -0.55
C PHE A 113 -19.32 -3.04 -1.16
N PHE A 114 -19.83 -3.27 -2.39
CA PHE A 114 -20.58 -2.28 -3.17
C PHE A 114 -22.00 -2.71 -3.52
#